data_AF-A0ABC8ESI2-F1
#
_entry.id   AF-A0ABC8ESI2-F1
#
_cell.length_a   1.000
_cell.length_b   1.000
_cell.length_c   1.000
_cell.angle_alpha   90.00
_cell.angle_beta   90.00
_cell.angle_gamma   90.00
#
_symmetry.space_group_name_H-M   'P 1'
#
loop_
_entity.id
_entity.type
_entity.pdbx_description
1 polymer ?
#
loop_
_entity_poly.entity_id
_entity_poly.type
_entity_poly.pdbx_seq_one_letter_code
_entity_poly.pdbx_strand_id
1 'polypeptide(L)'
;MRKLSFFVYLIIPIGKIWYQKNISPVKKMNRDEVARKLKDMQDELRLLGVDAVFLFGSAVRDEAGAESDLDLLVDFSPDARIGLFSLTRLNRLLSERLQCKIDLATRDSLHPALKDRILSESVHVA
;
A
#
# COMPACT_ATOMS: atom_id res chain seq x y z
N MET A 1 36.61 -10.88 -46.20
CA MET A 1 37.07 -9.47 -46.04
C MET A 1 36.26 -8.86 -44.90
N ARG A 2 36.73 -8.93 -43.65
CA ARG A 2 37.43 -7.85 -42.94
C ARG A 2 36.74 -6.48 -43.11
N LYS A 3 36.07 -6.02 -42.05
CA LYS A 3 36.59 -4.91 -41.23
C LYS A 3 35.98 -4.93 -39.83
N LEU A 4 36.92 -4.93 -38.89
CA LEU A 4 36.83 -4.70 -37.46
C LEU A 4 36.89 -3.19 -37.22
N SER A 5 36.19 -2.66 -36.21
CA SER A 5 36.58 -1.52 -35.35
C SER A 5 35.45 -1.31 -34.34
N PHE A 6 35.51 -1.86 -33.12
CA PHE A 6 36.20 -1.32 -31.94
C PHE A 6 35.98 0.19 -31.74
N PHE A 7 35.11 0.52 -30.78
CA PHE A 7 35.29 1.68 -29.91
C PHE A 7 34.83 1.29 -28.50
N VAL A 8 35.80 1.17 -27.59
CA VAL A 8 35.62 1.08 -26.14
C VAL A 8 36.36 2.27 -25.55
N TYR A 9 35.71 3.03 -24.66
CA TYR A 9 36.19 3.71 -23.44
C TYR A 9 35.05 4.68 -23.03
N LEU A 10 34.13 4.28 -22.14
CA LEU A 10 34.19 4.33 -20.66
C LEU A 10 33.97 5.75 -20.09
N ILE A 11 32.76 6.01 -19.57
CA ILE A 11 32.52 6.65 -18.25
C ILE A 11 31.24 6.02 -17.65
N ILE A 12 31.39 5.34 -16.51
CA ILE A 12 30.35 4.78 -15.59
C ILE A 12 30.25 5.83 -14.44
N PRO A 13 29.08 6.17 -13.82
CA PRO A 13 28.42 5.19 -12.96
C PRO A 13 26.89 5.27 -12.73
N ILE A 14 26.38 4.08 -12.37
CA ILE A 14 25.10 3.73 -11.73
C ILE A 14 23.85 3.96 -12.58
N GLY A 15 23.64 3.00 -13.49
CA GLY A 15 22.36 2.76 -14.12
C GLY A 15 21.27 2.68 -13.06
N LYS A 16 20.37 3.66 -13.10
CA LYS A 16 19.02 3.58 -12.59
C LYS A 16 18.46 2.19 -12.92
N ILE A 17 18.34 1.35 -11.90
CA ILE A 17 17.55 0.12 -11.94
C ILE A 17 16.10 0.61 -12.03
N TRP A 18 15.65 0.95 -13.24
CA TRP A 18 14.25 1.24 -13.48
C TRP A 18 13.50 -0.09 -13.37
N TYR A 19 12.97 -0.34 -12.18
CA TYR A 19 11.89 -1.29 -11.95
C TYR A 19 10.66 -0.76 -12.70
N GLN A 20 10.65 -0.95 -14.01
CA GLN A 20 9.52 -0.61 -14.86
C GLN A 20 8.52 -1.77 -14.77
N LYS A 21 7.84 -1.84 -13.62
CA LYS A 21 6.64 -2.66 -13.49
C LYS A 21 5.59 -1.96 -14.34
N ASN A 22 5.06 -2.65 -15.34
CA ASN A 22 3.85 -2.27 -16.06
C ASN A 22 2.70 -2.18 -15.05
N ILE A 23 2.55 -1.03 -14.38
CA ILE A 23 1.39 -0.71 -13.58
C ILE A 23 0.36 -0.23 -14.61
N SER A 24 -0.60 -1.08 -14.91
CA SER A 24 -1.80 -0.72 -15.68
C SER A 24 -2.42 0.56 -15.09
N PRO A 25 -3.09 1.41 -15.89
CA PRO A 25 -3.75 2.60 -15.35
C PRO A 25 -4.59 2.20 -14.14
N VAL A 26 -4.22 2.74 -12.96
CA VAL A 26 -4.77 2.32 -11.68
C VAL A 26 -6.29 2.47 -11.74
N LYS A 27 -7.00 1.35 -11.57
CA LYS A 27 -8.45 1.32 -11.63
C LYS A 27 -8.98 2.18 -10.47
N LYS A 28 -9.69 3.27 -10.80
CA LYS A 28 -10.37 4.11 -9.79
C LYS A 28 -11.31 3.22 -8.97
N MET A 29 -10.96 2.96 -7.71
CA MET A 29 -11.78 2.17 -6.80
C MET A 29 -12.55 3.10 -5.87
N ASN A 30 -13.87 2.95 -5.87
CA ASN A 30 -14.72 3.65 -4.91
C ASN A 30 -14.56 3.00 -3.51
N ARG A 31 -14.75 3.77 -2.44
CA ARG A 31 -14.74 3.29 -1.05
C ARG A 31 -15.54 2.01 -0.86
N ASP A 32 -16.71 1.92 -1.47
CA ASP A 32 -17.56 0.74 -1.35
C ASP A 32 -16.95 -0.51 -2.03
N GLU A 33 -16.20 -0.33 -3.11
CA GLU A 33 -15.45 -1.43 -3.75
C GLU A 33 -14.27 -1.87 -2.88
N VAL A 34 -13.55 -0.91 -2.28
CA VAL A 34 -12.48 -1.18 -1.30
C VAL A 34 -13.04 -1.97 -0.13
N ALA A 35 -14.11 -1.49 0.50
CA ALA A 35 -14.73 -2.14 1.65
C ALA A 35 -15.21 -3.55 1.33
N ARG A 36 -15.84 -3.76 0.16
CA ARG A 36 -16.23 -5.11 -0.30
C ARG A 36 -15.01 -6.02 -0.45
N LYS A 37 -13.97 -5.59 -1.16
CA LYS A 37 -12.76 -6.40 -1.37
C LYS A 37 -12.07 -6.74 -0.05
N LEU A 38 -11.95 -5.78 0.88
CA LEU A 38 -11.36 -6.00 2.21
C LEU A 38 -12.18 -6.99 3.03
N LYS A 39 -13.51 -6.90 2.96
CA LYS A 39 -14.43 -7.84 3.61
C LYS A 39 -14.30 -9.25 3.04
N ASP A 40 -14.16 -9.39 1.73
CA ASP A 40 -13.97 -10.70 1.07
C ASP A 40 -12.67 -11.39 1.49
N MET A 41 -11.65 -10.63 1.93
CA MET A 41 -10.37 -11.16 2.41
C MET A 41 -10.23 -11.11 3.94
N GLN A 42 -11.30 -10.85 4.69
CA GLN A 42 -11.26 -10.66 6.15
C GLN A 42 -10.60 -11.85 6.87
N ASP A 43 -10.86 -13.08 6.41
CA ASP A 43 -10.24 -14.26 7.01
C ASP A 43 -8.73 -14.35 6.74
N GLU A 44 -8.27 -13.95 5.55
CA GLU A 44 -6.83 -13.87 5.22
C GLU A 44 -6.14 -12.78 6.07
N LEU A 45 -6.82 -11.65 6.28
CA LEU A 45 -6.35 -10.56 7.14
C LEU A 45 -6.22 -11.00 8.60
N ARG A 46 -7.21 -11.74 9.13
CA ARG A 46 -7.16 -12.33 10.48
C ARG A 46 -6.01 -13.31 10.66
N LEU A 47 -5.71 -14.13 9.65
CA LEU A 47 -4.55 -15.03 9.67
C LEU A 47 -3.21 -14.28 9.72
N LEU A 48 -3.17 -13.03 9.25
CA LEU A 48 -2.02 -12.14 9.37
C LEU A 48 -1.99 -11.37 10.71
N GLY A 49 -2.96 -11.62 11.59
CA GLY A 49 -3.09 -10.96 12.89
C GLY A 49 -3.78 -9.60 12.83
N VAL A 50 -4.36 -9.22 11.70
CA VAL A 50 -5.17 -8.00 11.58
C VAL A 50 -6.52 -8.24 12.23
N ASP A 51 -6.86 -7.41 13.22
CA ASP A 51 -8.12 -7.45 13.94
C ASP A 51 -9.17 -6.56 13.29
N ALA A 52 -8.77 -5.35 12.87
CA ALA A 52 -9.63 -4.41 12.20
C ALA A 52 -8.88 -3.56 11.17
N VAL A 53 -9.59 -3.16 10.11
CA VAL A 53 -9.11 -2.26 9.07
C VAL A 53 -10.03 -1.04 8.98
N PHE A 54 -9.41 0.13 8.96
CA PHE A 54 -10.08 1.41 8.83
C PHE A 54 -9.55 2.13 7.59
N LEU A 55 -10.45 2.68 6.79
CA LEU A 55 -10.08 3.60 5.73
C LEU A 55 -10.00 5.01 6.29
N PHE A 56 -8.92 5.73 6.01
CA PHE A 56 -8.78 7.14 6.40
C PHE A 56 -8.26 7.98 5.24
N GLY A 57 -8.07 9.28 5.48
CA GLY A 57 -7.41 10.16 4.51
C GLY A 57 -8.24 10.50 3.27
N SER A 58 -7.54 10.74 2.15
CA SER A 58 -8.09 11.30 0.91
C SER A 58 -9.20 10.46 0.28
N ALA A 59 -9.22 9.16 0.55
CA ALA A 59 -10.24 8.22 0.08
C ALA A 59 -11.59 8.37 0.81
N VAL A 60 -11.62 8.94 2.02
CA VAL A 60 -12.86 9.24 2.74
C VAL A 60 -13.52 10.54 2.21
N ARG A 61 -12.73 11.43 1.61
CA ARG A 61 -13.17 12.75 1.14
C ARG A 61 -13.63 12.79 -0.32
N ASP A 62 -13.74 11.64 -0.99
CA ASP A 62 -14.02 11.51 -2.44
C ASP A 62 -13.02 12.27 -3.34
N GLU A 63 -11.89 12.74 -2.79
CA GLU A 63 -10.84 13.49 -3.49
C GLU A 63 -9.76 12.56 -4.08
N ALA A 64 -9.88 11.25 -3.89
CA ALA A 64 -8.96 10.27 -4.44
C ALA A 64 -8.95 10.32 -5.98
N GLY A 65 -7.89 10.90 -6.54
CA GLY A 65 -7.59 10.88 -7.97
C GLY A 65 -7.24 9.47 -8.46
N ALA A 66 -7.13 9.28 -9.79
CA ALA A 66 -6.83 7.98 -10.40
C ALA A 66 -5.48 7.37 -9.97
N GLU A 67 -4.56 8.18 -9.44
CA GLU A 67 -3.24 7.78 -8.94
C GLU A 67 -3.16 7.83 -7.40
N SER A 68 -4.29 8.04 -6.71
CA SER A 68 -4.26 8.26 -5.26
C SER A 68 -3.84 7.00 -4.53
N ASP A 69 -2.88 7.15 -3.63
CA ASP A 69 -2.57 6.15 -2.62
C ASP A 69 -3.83 5.94 -1.74
N LEU A 70 -4.07 4.69 -1.33
CA LEU A 70 -5.16 4.34 -0.42
C LEU A 70 -4.61 4.23 1.00
N ASP A 71 -5.02 5.15 1.86
CA ASP A 71 -4.58 5.24 3.25
C ASP A 71 -5.42 4.30 4.14
N LEU A 72 -4.82 3.24 4.65
CA LEU A 72 -5.47 2.25 5.50
C LEU A 72 -4.80 2.17 6.86
N LEU A 73 -5.62 2.27 7.91
CA LEU A 73 -5.20 2.11 9.29
C LEU A 73 -5.57 0.70 9.72
N VAL A 74 -4.60 -0.03 10.24
CA VAL A 74 -4.78 -1.42 10.65
C VAL A 74 -4.53 -1.56 12.14
N ASP A 75 -5.47 -2.23 12.80
CA ASP A 75 -5.31 -2.71 14.15
C ASP A 75 -4.94 -4.18 14.12
N PHE A 76 -3.96 -4.54 14.93
CA PHE A 76 -3.53 -5.92 15.07
C PHE A 76 -3.99 -6.46 16.41
N SER A 77 -4.22 -7.77 16.45
CA SER A 77 -4.54 -8.46 17.69
C SER A 77 -3.41 -8.25 18.72
N PRO A 78 -3.73 -8.02 20.00
CA PRO A 78 -2.74 -7.82 21.06
C PRO A 78 -1.79 -9.02 21.24
N ASP A 79 -2.22 -10.21 20.82
CA ASP A 79 -1.42 -11.44 20.88
C ASP A 79 -0.52 -11.62 19.65
N ALA A 80 -0.71 -10.81 18.61
CA ALA A 80 0.05 -10.90 17.38
C ALA A 80 1.43 -10.23 17.52
N ARG A 81 2.49 -10.98 17.22
CA ARG A 81 3.84 -10.44 17.10
C ARG A 81 4.02 -9.74 15.75
N ILE A 82 3.68 -8.47 15.69
CA ILE A 82 3.76 -7.67 14.47
C ILE A 82 5.11 -6.98 14.39
N GLY A 83 5.89 -7.36 13.38
CA GLY A 83 7.13 -6.68 13.02
C GLY A 83 7.04 -6.02 11.65
N LEU A 84 8.14 -5.37 11.24
CA LEU A 84 8.26 -4.72 9.94
C LEU A 84 7.90 -5.67 8.78
N PHE A 85 8.35 -6.94 8.85
CA PHE A 85 8.03 -7.93 7.82
C PHE A 85 6.55 -8.25 7.70
N SER A 86 5.80 -8.28 8.82
CA SER A 86 4.36 -8.50 8.82
C SER A 86 3.63 -7.34 8.12
N LEU A 87 4.03 -6.11 8.45
CA LEU A 87 3.51 -4.89 7.81
C LEU A 87 3.82 -4.86 6.31
N THR A 88 5.05 -5.16 5.90
CA THR A 88 5.43 -5.22 4.48
C THR A 88 4.66 -6.33 3.74
N ARG A 89 4.46 -7.49 4.37
CA ARG A 89 3.68 -8.60 3.78
C ARG A 89 2.23 -8.20 3.56
N LEU A 90 1.63 -7.56 4.56
CA LEU A 90 0.26 -7.05 4.49
C LEU A 90 0.12 -5.96 3.41
N ASN A 91 1.03 -4.99 3.37
CA ASN A 91 1.03 -3.93 2.36
C ASN A 91 1.12 -4.52 0.95
N ARG A 92 2.04 -5.48 0.74
CA ARG A 92 2.18 -6.16 -0.55
C ARG A 92 0.91 -6.91 -0.94
N LEU A 93 0.32 -7.67 -0.02
CA LEU A 93 -0.93 -8.40 -0.26
C LEU A 93 -2.05 -7.44 -0.68
N LEU A 94 -2.28 -6.39 0.11
CA LEU A 94 -3.33 -5.40 -0.16
C LEU A 94 -3.08 -4.70 -1.49
N SER A 95 -1.86 -4.24 -1.76
CA SER A 95 -1.51 -3.58 -3.02
C SER A 95 -1.71 -4.47 -4.24
N GLU A 96 -1.38 -5.77 -4.13
CA GLU A 96 -1.59 -6.75 -5.21
C GLU A 96 -3.08 -7.03 -5.45
N ARG A 97 -3.89 -7.15 -4.39
CA ARG A 97 -5.32 -7.48 -4.49
C ARG A 97 -6.19 -6.29 -4.89
N LEU A 98 -5.84 -5.10 -4.41
CA LEU A 98 -6.53 -3.86 -4.69
C LEU A 98 -6.00 -3.21 -5.98
N GLN A 99 -4.84 -3.65 -6.49
CA GLN A 99 -4.19 -3.11 -7.69
C GLN A 99 -3.94 -1.60 -7.62
N CYS A 100 -3.73 -1.09 -6.41
CA CYS A 100 -3.42 0.30 -6.12
C CYS A 100 -2.27 0.34 -5.10
N LYS A 101 -1.63 1.52 -4.97
CA LYS A 101 -0.63 1.73 -3.93
C LYS A 101 -1.35 1.95 -2.59
N ILE A 102 -0.86 1.29 -1.55
CA ILE A 102 -1.44 1.32 -0.20
C ILE A 102 -0.45 1.99 0.73
N ASP A 103 -0.91 2.97 1.51
CA ASP A 103 -0.19 3.44 2.69
C ASP A 103 -0.79 2.78 3.94
N LEU A 104 0.03 2.06 4.69
CA LEU A 104 -0.40 1.36 5.90
C LEU A 104 0.11 2.07 7.14
N ALA A 105 -0.83 2.48 7.99
CA ALA A 105 -0.55 3.01 9.32
C ALA A 105 -1.09 2.09 10.41
N THR A 106 -0.47 2.11 11.58
CA THR A 106 -1.03 1.54 12.81
C THR A 106 -1.39 2.67 13.77
N ARG A 107 -2.27 2.42 14.75
CA ARG A 107 -2.62 3.44 15.77
C ARG A 107 -1.41 3.98 16.52
N ASP A 108 -0.36 3.17 16.66
CA ASP A 108 0.85 3.52 17.37
C ASP A 108 1.86 4.26 16.48
N SER A 109 1.76 4.10 15.15
CA SER A 109 2.58 4.85 14.20
C SER A 109 2.03 6.26 13.92
N LEU A 110 0.81 6.57 14.35
CA LEU A 110 0.22 7.89 14.16
C LEU A 110 0.88 8.94 15.06
N HIS A 111 1.19 10.10 14.47
CA HIS A 111 1.67 11.25 15.23
C HIS A 111 0.60 11.70 16.24
N PRO A 112 0.92 11.90 17.54
CA PRO A 112 -0.07 12.19 18.59
C PRO A 112 -0.99 13.37 18.24
N ALA A 113 -0.44 14.44 17.67
CA ALA A 113 -1.20 15.63 17.27
C ALA A 113 -2.22 15.39 16.14
N LEU A 114 -2.05 14.32 15.35
CA LEU A 114 -2.95 13.97 14.24
C LEU A 114 -3.82 12.75 14.55
N LYS A 115 -3.46 11.98 15.60
CA LYS A 115 -4.10 10.71 15.96
C LYS A 115 -5.60 10.87 16.15
N ASP A 116 -6.03 11.79 17.01
CA ASP A 116 -7.46 11.95 17.33
C ASP A 116 -8.27 12.36 16.09
N ARG A 117 -7.71 13.25 15.26
CA ARG A 117 -8.34 13.67 14.01
C ARG A 117 -8.46 12.50 13.03
N ILE A 118 -7.38 11.75 12.80
CA ILE A 118 -7.37 10.61 11.88
C ILE A 118 -8.36 9.54 12.34
N LEU A 119 -8.38 9.23 13.64
CA LEU A 119 -9.31 8.25 14.21
C LEU A 119 -10.77 8.72 14.07
N SER A 120 -11.04 10.01 14.26
CA SER A 120 -12.39 10.56 14.09
C SER A 120 -12.87 10.58 12.63
N GLU A 121 -11.94 10.73 11.68
CA GLU A 121 -12.22 10.72 10.23
C GLU A 121 -12.17 9.29 9.63
N SER A 122 -11.74 8.29 10.41
CA SER A 122 -11.58 6.92 9.92
C SER A 122 -12.91 6.16 9.85
N VAL A 123 -13.06 5.33 8.82
CA VAL A 123 -14.24 4.50 8.60
C VAL A 123 -13.83 3.04 8.72
N HIS A 124 -14.44 2.32 9.65
CA HIS A 124 -14.26 0.87 9.79
C HIS A 124 -14.78 0.14 8.55
N VAL A 125 -13.96 -0.71 7.93
CA VAL A 125 -14.29 -1.39 6.67
C VAL A 125 -14.21 -2.91 6.72
N ALA A 126 -13.39 -3.51 7.58
CA ALA A 126 -13.26 -4.97 7.72
C ALA A 126 -12.71 -5.37 9.08
#